data_AF-A0A6A5ACH7-F1
#
_entry.id   AF-A0A6A5ACH7-F1
#
_cell.length_a   1.000
_cell.length_b   1.000
_cell.length_c   1.000
_cell.angle_alpha   90.00
_cell.angle_beta   90.00
_cell.angle_gamma   90.00
#
_symmetry.space_group_name_H-M   'P 1'
#
loop_
_entity.id
_entity.type
_entity.pdbx_description
1 polymer ?
#
loop_
_entity_poly.entity_id
_entity_poly.type
_entity_poly.pdbx_seq_one_letter_code
_entity_poly.pdbx_strand_id
1 'polypeptide(L)'
;ALTTAWAAQLNATTTASAVEPKQLMQIMVAYHLFGFLWTNQLIQAISMTTIAGAVAKYYWSRDHTPAQMGRFPVLSSFKNCFRYHFGSLAFGAFIIAVVQFVRAVLMYVDRQTKQLQQSNVAVKVALKAVACCLWCLEKCLKFISKNAYIVIAMKGRSFCGATREAFSLIFANMAQVAITSTIVNMVVVVARVAISVGCALLLFLYLDRDTDFDVGGPRELSSIFPPVVLGFVLAWFVAGTFLSVYEMCVDTILLCFCEDRRINKESGQFYMSKELAAFVDKVAKTKKPTTGDAEVSPSPASAGRVVEVSPKHEPKPDI
;
A
#
# COMPACT_ATOMS: atom_id res chain seq x y z
N ALA A 1 47.26 10.87 -48.22
CA ALA A 1 45.82 11.21 -48.12
C ALA A 1 45.01 10.14 -47.37
N LEU A 2 45.14 8.85 -47.70
CA LEU A 2 44.40 7.76 -47.02
C LEU A 2 44.87 7.48 -45.58
N THR A 3 46.15 7.69 -45.28
CA THR A 3 46.73 7.49 -43.94
C THR A 3 46.32 8.55 -42.93
N THR A 4 46.16 9.80 -43.38
CA THR A 4 45.73 10.93 -42.55
C THR A 4 44.24 10.86 -42.22
N ALA A 5 43.42 10.35 -43.15
CA ALA A 5 41.99 10.12 -42.92
C ALA A 5 41.77 9.00 -41.89
N TRP A 6 42.51 7.90 -41.98
CA TRP A 6 42.43 6.81 -41.01
C TRP A 6 42.92 7.22 -39.61
N ALA A 7 44.01 8.00 -39.53
CA ALA A 7 44.48 8.56 -38.26
C ALA A 7 43.48 9.55 -37.64
N ALA A 8 42.81 10.37 -38.46
CA ALA A 8 41.76 11.28 -38.01
C ALA A 8 40.52 10.53 -37.53
N GLN A 9 40.18 9.39 -38.15
CA GLN A 9 39.05 8.55 -37.77
C GLN A 9 39.32 7.75 -36.50
N LEU A 10 40.57 7.30 -36.26
CA LEU A 10 41.01 6.73 -34.98
C LEU A 10 41.03 7.79 -33.86
N ASN A 11 41.48 9.02 -34.14
CA ASN A 11 41.38 10.12 -33.18
C ASN A 11 39.93 10.52 -32.89
N ALA A 12 39.06 10.57 -33.89
CA ALA A 12 37.64 10.87 -33.70
C ALA A 12 36.91 9.76 -32.93
N THR A 13 37.26 8.49 -33.15
CA THR A 13 36.68 7.35 -32.40
C THR A 13 37.24 7.26 -30.96
N THR A 14 38.43 7.83 -30.72
CA THR A 14 39.04 7.96 -29.37
C THR A 14 38.74 9.32 -28.71
N THR A 15 37.76 10.05 -29.25
CA THR A 15 37.06 11.14 -28.54
C THR A 15 35.68 10.69 -28.04
N ALA A 16 35.50 9.40 -27.75
CA ALA A 16 34.63 9.04 -26.63
C ALA A 16 35.30 9.61 -25.39
N SER A 17 34.93 10.85 -25.04
CA SER A 17 35.37 11.57 -23.85
C SER A 17 35.59 10.57 -22.72
N ALA A 18 36.85 10.35 -22.34
CA ALA A 18 37.18 9.52 -21.20
C ALA A 18 36.54 10.22 -19.99
N VAL A 19 35.31 9.81 -19.67
CA VAL A 19 34.60 10.27 -18.48
C VAL A 19 35.56 10.00 -17.34
N GLU A 20 35.92 11.02 -16.57
CA GLU A 20 36.86 10.83 -15.46
C GLU A 20 36.39 9.63 -14.63
N PRO A 21 37.30 8.72 -14.20
CA PRO A 21 36.90 7.51 -13.47
C PRO A 21 35.97 7.81 -12.28
N LYS A 22 36.13 8.98 -11.65
CA LYS A 22 35.27 9.50 -10.58
C LYS A 22 33.85 9.86 -11.06
N GLN A 23 33.72 10.52 -12.21
CA GLN A 23 32.43 10.85 -12.80
C GLN A 23 31.69 9.58 -13.26
N LEU A 24 32.40 8.62 -13.84
CA LEU A 24 31.84 7.33 -14.26
C LEU A 24 31.29 6.57 -13.04
N MET A 25 32.06 6.52 -11.95
CA MET A 25 31.64 5.89 -10.69
C MET A 25 30.37 6.54 -10.12
N GLN A 26 30.27 7.88 -10.15
CA GLN A 26 29.09 8.59 -9.68
C GLN A 26 27.84 8.29 -10.52
N ILE A 27 27.96 8.24 -11.85
CA ILE A 27 26.86 7.89 -12.75
C ILE A 27 26.41 6.46 -12.50
N MET A 28 27.34 5.52 -12.34
CA MET A 28 27.03 4.12 -12.03
C MET A 28 26.30 3.99 -10.69
N VAL A 29 26.76 4.66 -9.63
CA VAL A 29 26.07 4.65 -8.33
C VAL A 29 24.66 5.24 -8.44
N ALA A 30 24.49 6.35 -9.15
CA ALA A 30 23.18 6.95 -9.37
C ALA A 30 22.23 6.02 -10.13
N TYR A 31 22.71 5.37 -11.18
CA TYR A 31 21.95 4.40 -11.97
C TYR A 31 21.51 3.19 -11.13
N HIS A 32 22.42 2.58 -10.36
CA HIS A 32 22.09 1.44 -9.50
C HIS A 32 21.14 1.84 -8.37
N LEU A 33 21.34 3.02 -7.76
CA LEU A 33 20.45 3.54 -6.73
C LEU A 33 19.04 3.76 -7.28
N PHE A 34 18.91 4.39 -8.45
CA PHE A 34 17.62 4.61 -9.08
C PHE A 34 16.95 3.28 -9.46
N GLY A 35 17.70 2.36 -10.07
CA GLY A 35 17.22 1.02 -10.42
C GLY A 35 16.74 0.24 -9.20
N PHE A 36 17.46 0.32 -8.07
CA PHE A 36 17.05 -0.27 -6.80
C PHE A 36 15.75 0.34 -6.27
N LEU A 37 15.64 1.67 -6.24
CA LEU A 37 14.43 2.37 -5.79
C LEU A 37 13.21 2.01 -6.65
N TRP A 38 13.37 2.00 -7.97
CA TRP A 38 12.29 1.69 -8.89
C TRP A 38 11.86 0.23 -8.81
N THR A 39 12.82 -0.70 -8.78
CA THR A 39 12.53 -2.13 -8.64
C THR A 39 11.82 -2.41 -7.31
N ASN A 40 12.26 -1.78 -6.22
CA ASN A 40 11.60 -1.91 -4.93
C ASN A 40 10.15 -1.39 -4.97
N GLN A 41 9.90 -0.22 -5.56
CA GLN A 41 8.53 0.28 -5.73
C GLN A 41 7.68 -0.61 -6.63
N LEU A 42 8.26 -1.22 -7.67
CA LEU A 42 7.56 -2.13 -8.57
C LEU A 42 7.15 -3.42 -7.86
N ILE A 43 8.03 -4.00 -7.05
CA ILE A 43 7.72 -5.18 -6.22
C ILE A 43 6.56 -4.85 -5.27
N GLN A 44 6.57 -3.68 -4.63
CA GLN A 44 5.48 -3.22 -3.76
C GLN A 44 4.17 -3.06 -4.53
N ALA A 45 4.20 -2.46 -5.73
CA ALA A 45 3.03 -2.31 -6.59
C ALA A 45 2.41 -3.65 -6.98
N ILE A 46 3.23 -4.64 -7.37
CA ILE A 46 2.79 -6.00 -7.71
C ILE A 46 2.20 -6.70 -6.48
N SER A 47 2.85 -6.60 -5.33
CA SER A 47 2.36 -7.19 -4.07
C SER A 47 0.97 -6.64 -3.69
N MET A 48 0.83 -5.31 -3.63
CA MET A 48 -0.44 -4.66 -3.29
C MET A 48 -1.55 -5.02 -4.28
N THR A 49 -1.27 -4.98 -5.59
CA THR A 49 -2.25 -5.29 -6.64
C THR A 49 -2.65 -6.77 -6.62
N THR A 50 -1.72 -7.67 -6.30
CA THR A 50 -2.00 -9.11 -6.19
C THR A 50 -2.96 -9.39 -5.04
N ILE A 51 -2.69 -8.81 -3.86
CA ILE A 51 -3.56 -8.95 -2.68
C ILE A 51 -4.93 -8.33 -2.99
N ALA A 52 -4.95 -7.11 -3.51
CA ALA A 52 -6.18 -6.41 -3.85
C ALA A 52 -7.02 -7.18 -4.87
N GLY A 53 -6.41 -7.80 -5.88
CA GLY A 53 -7.12 -8.59 -6.89
C GLY A 53 -7.77 -9.84 -6.30
N ALA A 54 -7.07 -10.55 -5.41
CA ALA A 54 -7.61 -11.71 -4.74
C ALA A 54 -8.77 -11.35 -3.80
N VAL A 55 -8.61 -10.26 -3.04
CA VAL A 55 -9.62 -9.76 -2.10
C VAL A 55 -10.83 -9.18 -2.83
N ALA A 56 -10.63 -8.46 -3.93
CA ALA A 56 -11.73 -7.97 -4.76
C ALA A 56 -12.54 -9.14 -5.34
N LYS A 57 -11.88 -10.18 -5.88
CA LYS A 57 -12.58 -11.39 -6.33
C LYS A 57 -13.40 -12.04 -5.21
N TYR A 58 -12.84 -12.11 -4.00
CA TYR A 58 -13.56 -12.62 -2.84
C TYR A 58 -14.79 -11.76 -2.51
N TYR A 59 -14.63 -10.44 -2.42
CA TYR A 59 -15.72 -9.50 -2.10
C TYR A 59 -16.87 -9.59 -3.12
N TRP A 60 -16.55 -9.65 -4.41
CA TRP A 60 -17.53 -9.67 -5.49
C TRP A 60 -18.09 -11.07 -5.82
N SER A 61 -17.74 -12.09 -5.05
CA SER A 61 -18.30 -13.45 -5.19
C SER A 61 -19.35 -13.71 -4.12
N ARG A 62 -20.59 -13.98 -4.50
CA ARG A 62 -21.70 -14.20 -3.53
C ARG A 62 -21.60 -15.54 -2.83
N ASP A 63 -21.26 -16.60 -3.57
CA ASP A 63 -21.30 -17.97 -3.07
C ASP A 63 -19.91 -18.46 -2.65
N HIS A 64 -18.88 -17.63 -2.84
CA HIS A 64 -17.47 -17.94 -2.55
C HIS A 64 -17.04 -19.33 -3.07
N THR A 65 -17.57 -19.73 -4.23
CA THR A 65 -17.26 -21.03 -4.82
C THR A 65 -15.98 -20.98 -5.66
N PRO A 66 -15.28 -22.11 -5.85
CA PRO A 66 -14.15 -22.19 -6.77
C PRO A 66 -14.48 -21.80 -8.21
N ALA A 67 -15.76 -21.91 -8.62
CA ALA A 67 -16.23 -21.49 -9.94
C ALA A 67 -16.25 -19.96 -10.10
N GLN A 68 -16.62 -19.22 -9.04
CA GLN A 68 -16.66 -17.74 -9.06
C GLN A 68 -15.27 -17.13 -8.78
N MET A 69 -14.55 -17.62 -7.78
CA MET A 69 -13.25 -17.03 -7.37
C MET A 69 -12.06 -17.57 -8.17
N GLY A 70 -12.21 -18.74 -8.80
CA GLY A 70 -11.12 -19.55 -9.32
C GLY A 70 -10.42 -20.35 -8.22
N ARG A 71 -9.81 -21.48 -8.60
CA ARG A 71 -9.15 -22.41 -7.66
C ARG A 71 -7.96 -21.79 -6.91
N PHE A 72 -7.27 -20.83 -7.53
CA PHE A 72 -6.11 -20.14 -6.96
C PHE A 72 -6.22 -18.62 -7.21
N PRO A 73 -7.05 -17.90 -6.43
CA PRO A 73 -7.36 -16.48 -6.69
C PRO A 73 -6.12 -15.58 -6.56
N VAL A 74 -5.22 -15.90 -5.62
CA VAL A 74 -3.95 -15.18 -5.43
C VAL A 74 -3.02 -15.35 -6.64
N LEU A 75 -2.80 -16.60 -7.07
CA LEU A 75 -1.93 -16.89 -8.22
C LEU A 75 -2.49 -16.31 -9.51
N SER A 76 -3.81 -16.36 -9.70
CA SER A 76 -4.48 -15.73 -10.83
C SER A 76 -4.31 -14.21 -10.81
N SER A 77 -4.46 -13.56 -9.65
CA SER A 77 -4.27 -12.11 -9.52
C SER A 77 -2.81 -11.69 -9.74
N PHE A 78 -1.86 -12.49 -9.26
CA PHE A 78 -0.44 -12.30 -9.53
C PHE A 78 -0.12 -12.38 -11.03
N LYS A 79 -0.63 -13.40 -11.72
CA LYS A 79 -0.49 -13.54 -13.17
C LYS A 79 -1.09 -12.35 -13.92
N ASN A 80 -2.25 -11.86 -13.48
CA ASN A 80 -2.90 -10.69 -14.06
C ASN A 80 -2.07 -9.42 -13.91
N CYS A 81 -1.28 -9.28 -12.82
CA CYS A 81 -0.35 -8.15 -12.66
C CYS A 81 0.64 -8.07 -13.82
N PHE A 82 1.21 -9.19 -14.26
CA PHE A 82 2.16 -9.20 -15.38
C PHE A 82 1.48 -9.19 -16.76
N ARG A 83 0.34 -9.85 -16.88
CA ARG A 83 -0.36 -9.97 -18.17
C ARG A 83 -1.10 -8.70 -18.57
N TYR A 84 -1.77 -8.04 -17.63
CA TYR A 84 -2.72 -6.95 -17.93
C TYR A 84 -2.34 -5.62 -17.29
N HIS A 85 -1.73 -5.62 -16.10
CA HIS A 85 -1.58 -4.38 -15.30
C HIS A 85 -0.13 -3.84 -15.25
N PHE A 86 0.85 -4.58 -15.77
CA PHE A 86 2.27 -4.33 -15.52
C PHE A 86 2.70 -2.90 -15.85
N GLY A 87 2.27 -2.36 -16.99
CA GLY A 87 2.60 -0.99 -17.39
C GLY A 87 2.08 0.07 -16.41
N SER A 88 0.86 -0.07 -15.90
CA SER A 88 0.29 0.85 -14.91
C SER A 88 1.00 0.73 -13.56
N LEU A 89 1.39 -0.49 -13.16
CA LEU A 89 2.16 -0.73 -11.94
C LEU A 89 3.57 -0.11 -12.04
N ALA A 90 4.25 -0.33 -13.16
CA ALA A 90 5.58 0.22 -13.45
C ALA A 90 5.57 1.75 -13.49
N PHE A 91 4.55 2.35 -14.09
CA PHE A 91 4.39 3.80 -14.13
C PHE A 91 4.17 4.41 -12.74
N GLY A 92 3.26 3.85 -11.94
CA GLY A 92 3.04 4.32 -10.57
C GLY A 92 4.29 4.14 -9.68
N ALA A 93 5.01 3.03 -9.85
CA ALA A 93 6.26 2.75 -9.15
C ALA A 93 7.37 3.73 -9.55
N PHE A 94 7.45 4.08 -10.84
CA PHE A 94 8.41 5.04 -11.38
C PHE A 94 8.23 6.43 -10.77
N ILE A 95 6.98 6.92 -10.68
CA ILE A 95 6.69 8.24 -10.09
C ILE A 95 7.20 8.31 -8.64
N ILE A 96 6.94 7.28 -7.84
CA ILE A 96 7.44 7.23 -6.45
C ILE A 96 8.97 7.16 -6.43
N ALA A 97 9.58 6.33 -7.29
CA ALA A 97 11.03 6.18 -7.35
C ALA A 97 11.76 7.47 -7.72
N VAL A 98 11.20 8.28 -8.63
CA VAL A 98 11.74 9.61 -8.97
C VAL A 98 11.77 10.51 -7.74
N VAL A 99 10.69 10.60 -6.97
CA VAL A 99 10.65 11.42 -5.75
C VAL A 99 11.61 10.89 -4.69
N GLN A 100 11.71 9.56 -4.53
CA GLN A 100 12.68 8.94 -3.63
C GLN A 100 14.12 9.24 -4.04
N PHE A 101 14.41 9.23 -5.34
CA PHE A 101 15.73 9.56 -5.87
C PHE A 101 16.08 11.02 -5.62
N VAL A 102 15.17 11.96 -5.91
CA VAL A 102 15.36 13.39 -5.61
C VAL A 102 15.60 13.60 -4.11
N ARG A 103 14.87 12.89 -3.24
CA ARG A 103 15.08 12.95 -1.79
C ARG A 103 16.45 12.40 -1.37
N ALA A 104 16.93 11.33 -1.99
CA ALA A 104 18.27 10.80 -1.76
C ALA A 104 19.37 11.79 -2.20
N VAL A 105 19.20 12.44 -3.35
CA VAL A 105 20.09 13.51 -3.83
C VAL A 105 20.09 14.69 -2.86
N LEU A 106 18.92 15.13 -2.39
CA LEU A 106 18.84 16.21 -1.39
C LEU A 106 19.56 15.84 -0.10
N MET A 107 19.45 14.60 0.37
CA MET A 107 20.19 14.11 1.55
C MET A 107 21.70 14.13 1.33
N TYR A 108 22.16 13.82 0.12
CA TYR A 108 23.57 13.94 -0.25
C TYR A 108 24.03 15.41 -0.26
N VAL A 109 23.24 16.32 -0.83
CA VAL A 109 23.52 17.76 -0.83
C VAL A 109 23.53 18.34 0.59
N ASP A 110 22.58 17.96 1.45
CA ASP A 110 22.53 18.36 2.87
C ASP A 110 23.82 17.96 3.61
N ARG A 111 24.38 16.78 3.30
CA ARG A 111 25.64 16.32 3.87
C ARG A 111 26.85 17.09 3.35
N GLN A 112 26.88 17.41 2.06
CA GLN A 112 27.98 18.17 1.43
C GLN A 112 28.00 19.65 1.84
N THR A 113 26.83 20.24 2.09
CA THR A 113 26.71 21.69 2.37
C THR A 113 26.80 22.05 3.85
N LYS A 114 27.22 21.12 4.72
CA LYS A 114 27.30 21.34 6.18
C LYS A 114 28.09 22.58 6.58
N GLN A 115 29.20 22.88 5.90
CA GLN A 115 29.99 24.08 6.18
C GLN A 115 29.24 25.38 5.85
N LEU A 116 28.50 25.39 4.72
CA LEU A 116 27.67 26.54 4.32
C LEU A 116 26.44 26.72 5.21
N GLN A 117 25.91 25.62 5.76
CA GLN A 117 24.81 25.67 6.72
C GLN A 117 25.22 26.22 8.08
N GLN A 118 26.50 26.12 8.46
CA GLN A 118 27.02 26.71 9.69
C GLN A 118 27.21 28.22 9.55
N SER A 119 27.58 28.71 8.37
CA SER A 119 27.73 30.14 8.10
C SER A 119 26.40 30.84 7.75
N ASN A 120 25.45 30.13 7.14
CA ASN A 120 24.18 30.72 6.70
C ASN A 120 22.96 29.90 7.17
N VAL A 121 22.26 30.44 8.17
CA VAL A 121 21.03 29.86 8.72
C VAL A 121 19.92 29.74 7.67
N ALA A 122 19.83 30.66 6.71
CA ALA A 122 18.81 30.61 5.66
C ALA A 122 18.96 29.36 4.76
N VAL A 123 20.20 28.98 4.43
CA VAL A 123 20.48 27.75 3.65
C VAL A 123 20.07 26.51 4.43
N LYS A 124 20.35 26.49 5.75
CA LYS A 124 19.93 25.41 6.64
C LYS A 124 18.41 25.27 6.69
N VAL A 125 17.68 26.37 6.85
CA VAL A 125 16.21 26.38 6.89
C VAL A 125 15.63 25.94 5.54
N ALA A 126 16.14 26.46 4.42
CA ALA A 126 15.67 26.10 3.08
C ALA A 126 15.83 24.60 2.78
N LEU A 127 16.98 24.00 3.10
CA LEU A 127 17.21 22.56 2.88
C LEU A 127 16.28 21.69 3.74
N LYS A 128 16.01 22.09 4.99
CA LYS A 128 15.04 21.39 5.85
C LYS A 128 13.61 21.51 5.33
N ALA A 129 13.20 22.69 4.84
CA ALA A 129 11.89 22.90 4.26
C ALA A 129 11.68 22.01 3.02
N VAL A 130 12.64 22.00 2.08
CA VAL A 130 12.55 21.17 0.87
C VAL A 130 12.56 19.67 1.22
N ALA A 131 13.35 19.25 2.21
CA ALA A 131 13.35 17.86 2.68
C ALA A 131 12.00 17.44 3.27
N CYS A 132 11.35 18.34 4.02
CA CYS A 132 10.01 18.13 4.54
C CYS A 132 8.98 18.00 3.40
N CYS A 133 8.99 18.93 2.43
CA CYS A 133 8.08 18.88 1.28
C CYS A 133 8.21 17.60 0.47
N LEU A 134 9.44 17.14 0.19
CA LEU A 134 9.67 15.87 -0.53
C LEU A 134 9.24 14.65 0.29
N TRP A 135 9.42 14.68 1.61
CA TRP A 135 8.91 13.62 2.48
C TRP A 135 7.38 13.55 2.43
N CYS A 136 6.69 14.69 2.52
CA CYS A 136 5.24 14.77 2.38
C CYS A 136 4.79 14.28 0.99
N LEU A 137 5.46 14.73 -0.08
CA LEU A 137 5.15 14.32 -1.45
C LEU A 137 5.30 12.80 -1.63
N GLU A 138 6.38 12.19 -1.13
CA GLU A 138 6.58 10.73 -1.17
C GLU A 138 5.43 10.00 -0.46
N LYS A 139 5.01 10.50 0.71
CA LYS A 139 3.89 9.91 1.47
C LYS A 139 2.56 10.04 0.72
N CYS A 140 2.27 11.21 0.16
CA CYS A 140 1.07 11.44 -0.65
C CYS A 140 1.05 10.53 -1.88
N LEU A 141 2.17 10.43 -2.61
CA LEU A 141 2.26 9.58 -3.80
C LEU A 141 2.09 8.09 -3.45
N LYS A 142 2.68 7.63 -2.34
CA LYS A 142 2.46 6.25 -1.86
C LYS A 142 0.99 5.99 -1.52
N PHE A 143 0.32 6.94 -0.87
CA PHE A 143 -1.10 6.84 -0.57
C PHE A 143 -1.96 6.82 -1.84
N ILE A 144 -1.71 7.75 -2.77
CA ILE A 144 -2.36 7.82 -4.09
C ILE A 144 -2.20 6.49 -4.83
N SER A 145 -0.96 6.03 -4.97
CA SER A 145 -0.65 4.80 -5.71
C SER A 145 -1.26 3.56 -5.08
N LYS A 146 -1.24 3.42 -3.74
CA LYS A 146 -1.89 2.29 -3.04
C LYS A 146 -3.37 2.18 -3.43
N ASN A 147 -4.10 3.29 -3.34
CA ASN A 147 -5.52 3.33 -3.67
C ASN A 147 -5.78 3.12 -5.18
N ALA A 148 -4.92 3.64 -6.04
CA ALA A 148 -4.98 3.38 -7.48
C ALA A 148 -4.76 1.89 -7.80
N TYR A 149 -3.79 1.23 -7.17
CA TYR A 149 -3.51 -0.19 -7.35
C TYR A 149 -4.70 -1.08 -6.96
N ILE A 150 -5.45 -0.71 -5.91
CA ILE A 150 -6.71 -1.37 -5.56
C ILE A 150 -7.72 -1.28 -6.71
N VAL A 151 -7.94 -0.08 -7.26
CA VAL A 151 -8.89 0.11 -8.36
C VAL A 151 -8.42 -0.56 -9.66
N ILE A 152 -7.10 -0.57 -9.93
CA ILE A 152 -6.52 -1.34 -11.04
C ILE A 152 -6.85 -2.83 -10.87
N ALA A 153 -6.64 -3.39 -9.68
CA ALA A 153 -6.91 -4.80 -9.43
C ALA A 153 -8.41 -5.15 -9.51
N MET A 154 -9.27 -4.23 -9.06
CA MET A 154 -10.72 -4.41 -9.05
C MET A 154 -11.37 -4.23 -10.43
N LYS A 155 -10.89 -3.29 -11.25
CA LYS A 155 -11.58 -2.87 -12.50
C LYS A 155 -10.71 -2.87 -13.76
N GLY A 156 -9.41 -3.11 -13.65
CA GLY A 156 -8.49 -3.10 -14.79
C GLY A 156 -8.26 -1.74 -15.47
N ARG A 157 -8.47 -0.62 -14.75
CA ARG A 157 -8.22 0.74 -15.27
C ARG A 157 -6.73 1.05 -15.45
N SER A 158 -6.41 2.08 -16.23
CA SER A 158 -5.05 2.66 -16.26
C SER A 158 -4.74 3.43 -14.98
N PHE A 159 -3.46 3.63 -14.64
CA PHE A 159 -3.05 4.27 -13.38
C PHE A 159 -3.74 5.61 -13.08
N CYS A 160 -3.78 6.55 -14.04
CA CYS A 160 -4.40 7.85 -13.84
C CYS A 160 -5.93 7.76 -13.70
N GLY A 161 -6.57 6.89 -14.49
CA GLY A 161 -8.01 6.64 -14.39
C GLY A 161 -8.38 6.02 -13.05
N ALA A 162 -7.61 5.00 -12.64
CA ALA A 162 -7.76 4.33 -11.35
C ALA A 162 -7.55 5.29 -10.17
N THR A 163 -6.57 6.18 -10.26
CA THR A 163 -6.33 7.21 -9.25
C THR A 163 -7.56 8.10 -9.08
N ARG A 164 -8.05 8.69 -10.18
CA ARG A 164 -9.23 9.57 -10.15
C ARG A 164 -10.44 8.87 -9.54
N GLU A 165 -10.66 7.62 -9.94
CA GLU A 165 -11.78 6.81 -9.47
C GLU A 165 -11.64 6.44 -7.98
N ALA A 166 -10.44 6.05 -7.54
CA ALA A 166 -10.18 5.75 -6.13
C ALA A 166 -10.43 6.97 -5.23
N PHE A 167 -9.94 8.14 -5.62
CA PHE A 167 -10.19 9.37 -4.87
C PHE A 167 -11.67 9.78 -4.88
N SER A 168 -12.35 9.63 -6.00
CA SER A 168 -13.81 9.86 -6.07
C SER A 168 -14.56 8.99 -5.06
N LEU A 169 -14.22 7.70 -4.97
CA LEU A 169 -14.81 6.77 -4.01
C LEU A 169 -14.51 7.14 -2.56
N ILE A 170 -13.26 7.48 -2.27
CA ILE A 170 -12.80 7.85 -0.92
C ILE A 170 -13.47 9.14 -0.47
N PHE A 171 -13.50 10.19 -1.31
CA PHE A 171 -14.12 11.46 -0.95
C PHE A 171 -15.63 11.36 -0.79
N ALA A 172 -16.31 10.58 -1.64
CA ALA A 172 -17.75 10.33 -1.50
C ALA A 172 -18.11 9.62 -0.18
N ASN A 173 -17.16 8.91 0.44
CA ASN A 173 -17.36 8.14 1.67
C ASN A 173 -16.34 8.51 2.77
N MET A 174 -15.84 9.76 2.79
CA MET A 174 -14.64 10.10 3.57
C MET A 174 -14.77 9.82 5.07
N ALA A 175 -15.96 10.06 5.64
CA ALA A 175 -16.19 9.87 7.07
C ALA A 175 -16.08 8.38 7.44
N GLN A 176 -16.62 7.51 6.60
CA GLN A 176 -16.54 6.07 6.81
C GLN A 176 -15.11 5.58 6.63
N VAL A 177 -14.43 6.05 5.57
CA VAL A 177 -13.02 5.71 5.31
C VAL A 177 -12.13 6.12 6.48
N ALA A 178 -12.33 7.32 7.04
CA ALA A 178 -11.57 7.82 8.17
C ALA A 178 -11.79 6.98 9.45
N ILE A 179 -13.05 6.62 9.75
CA ILE A 179 -13.38 5.79 10.91
C ILE A 179 -12.75 4.40 10.75
N THR A 180 -12.95 3.74 9.61
CA THR A 180 -12.38 2.41 9.34
C THR A 180 -10.86 2.45 9.42
N SER A 181 -10.20 3.42 8.79
CA SER A 181 -8.74 3.56 8.83
C SER A 181 -8.23 3.75 10.27
N THR A 182 -8.92 4.54 11.08
CA THR A 182 -8.55 4.76 12.50
C THR A 182 -8.63 3.46 13.29
N ILE A 183 -9.73 2.70 13.17
CA ILE A 183 -9.92 1.42 13.86
C ILE A 183 -8.85 0.41 13.43
N VAL A 184 -8.61 0.29 12.12
CA VAL A 184 -7.61 -0.63 11.56
C VAL A 184 -6.21 -0.30 12.09
N ASN A 185 -5.84 0.98 12.11
CA ASN A 185 -4.54 1.42 12.64
C ASN A 185 -4.39 1.05 14.12
N MET A 186 -5.43 1.22 14.94
CA MET A 186 -5.40 0.81 16.35
C MET A 186 -5.22 -0.71 16.49
N VAL A 187 -5.99 -1.49 15.74
CA VAL A 187 -5.92 -2.97 15.77
C VAL A 187 -4.55 -3.47 15.33
N VAL A 188 -3.99 -2.91 14.26
CA VAL A 188 -2.67 -3.29 13.76
C VAL A 188 -1.56 -2.94 14.75
N VAL A 189 -1.63 -1.78 15.41
CA VAL A 189 -0.66 -1.41 16.45
C VAL A 189 -0.72 -2.39 17.62
N VAL A 190 -1.92 -2.69 18.12
CA VAL A 190 -2.10 -3.66 19.22
C VAL A 190 -1.61 -5.05 18.81
N ALA A 191 -1.98 -5.53 17.62
CA ALA A 191 -1.54 -6.83 17.12
C ALA A 191 0.00 -6.89 16.98
N ARG A 192 0.63 -5.82 16.46
CA ARG A 192 2.09 -5.76 16.31
C ARG A 192 2.81 -5.81 17.65
N VAL A 193 2.34 -5.05 18.64
CA VAL A 193 2.87 -5.07 20.00
C VAL A 193 2.68 -6.46 20.61
N ALA A 194 1.48 -7.02 20.54
CA ALA A 194 1.16 -8.32 21.11
C ALA A 194 2.04 -9.45 20.54
N ILE A 195 2.20 -9.52 19.21
CA ILE A 195 3.06 -10.51 18.56
C ILE A 195 4.52 -10.33 19.01
N SER A 196 5.03 -9.10 19.02
CA SER A 196 6.44 -8.83 19.35
C SER A 196 6.76 -9.16 20.81
N VAL A 197 5.89 -8.74 21.74
CA VAL A 197 6.02 -9.03 23.18
C VAL A 197 5.84 -10.53 23.43
N GLY A 198 4.86 -11.17 22.79
CA GLY A 198 4.64 -12.62 22.91
C GLY A 198 5.86 -13.44 22.47
N CYS A 199 6.44 -13.13 21.31
CA CYS A 199 7.66 -13.79 20.85
C CYS A 199 8.85 -13.55 21.78
N ALA A 200 9.03 -12.33 22.29
CA ALA A 200 10.10 -12.00 23.23
C ALA A 200 9.93 -12.73 24.57
N LEU A 201 8.69 -12.84 25.07
CA LEU A 201 8.38 -13.58 26.29
C LEU A 201 8.63 -15.07 26.13
N LEU A 202 8.20 -15.67 25.01
CA LEU A 202 8.47 -17.08 24.73
C LEU A 202 9.97 -17.35 24.60
N LEU A 203 10.73 -16.47 23.97
CA LEU A 203 12.18 -16.57 23.90
C LEU A 203 12.83 -16.43 25.28
N PHE A 204 12.37 -15.49 26.10
CA PHE A 204 12.83 -15.35 27.48
C PHE A 204 12.58 -16.62 28.29
N LEU A 205 11.37 -17.17 28.24
CA LEU A 205 11.01 -18.41 28.95
C LEU A 205 11.81 -19.62 28.44
N TYR A 206 12.11 -19.67 27.14
CA TYR A 206 12.96 -20.72 26.58
C TYR A 206 14.39 -20.65 27.14
N LEU A 207 15.00 -19.45 27.13
CA LEU A 207 16.36 -19.25 27.63
C LEU A 207 16.48 -19.37 29.15
N ASP A 208 15.43 -19.04 29.90
CA ASP A 208 15.37 -19.16 31.37
C ASP A 208 15.19 -20.61 31.85
N ARG A 209 14.53 -21.47 31.06
CA ARG A 209 14.22 -22.85 31.46
C ARG A 209 15.21 -23.89 30.98
N ASP A 210 15.96 -23.57 29.93
CA ASP A 210 16.93 -24.49 29.35
C ASP A 210 18.27 -24.35 30.09
N THR A 211 18.61 -25.37 30.89
CA THR A 211 19.80 -25.40 31.74
C THR A 211 21.11 -25.34 30.95
N ASP A 212 21.06 -25.57 29.63
CA ASP A 212 22.23 -25.44 28.77
C ASP A 212 22.78 -24.00 28.74
N PHE A 213 21.92 -23.00 28.99
CA PHE A 213 22.25 -21.58 28.94
C PHE A 213 22.48 -20.93 30.31
N ASP A 214 22.27 -21.68 31.39
CA ASP A 214 22.49 -21.23 32.77
C ASP A 214 23.99 -21.16 33.12
N VAL A 215 24.32 -20.58 34.28
CA VAL A 215 25.71 -20.43 34.74
C VAL A 215 26.38 -21.80 34.91
N GLY A 216 27.47 -22.04 34.17
CA GLY A 216 28.14 -23.35 34.13
C GLY A 216 27.55 -24.36 33.14
N GLY A 217 26.55 -23.97 32.34
CA GLY A 217 26.02 -24.77 31.25
C GLY A 217 26.93 -24.81 30.01
N PRO A 218 26.79 -25.82 29.13
CA PRO A 218 27.60 -25.95 27.91
C PRO A 218 27.47 -24.78 26.93
N ARG A 219 26.44 -23.93 27.07
CA ARG A 219 26.19 -22.73 26.26
C ARG A 219 25.85 -21.52 27.14
N GLU A 220 26.57 -21.37 28.25
CA GLU A 220 26.38 -20.27 29.21
C GLU A 220 26.22 -18.90 28.53
N LEU A 221 25.13 -18.21 28.86
CA LEU A 221 24.87 -16.84 28.42
C LEU A 221 25.28 -15.84 29.51
N SER A 222 26.17 -14.91 29.17
CA SER A 222 26.55 -13.81 30.07
C SER A 222 25.35 -12.92 30.47
N SER A 223 24.33 -12.81 29.60
CA SER A 223 23.05 -12.18 29.91
C SER A 223 21.96 -12.64 28.94
N ILE A 224 20.75 -12.90 29.46
CA ILE A 224 19.57 -13.32 28.68
C ILE A 224 18.92 -12.12 27.95
N PHE A 225 19.15 -10.89 28.41
CA PHE A 225 18.46 -9.71 27.86
C PHE A 225 18.83 -9.36 26.40
N PRO A 226 20.11 -9.36 25.97
CA PRO A 226 20.47 -9.05 24.59
C PRO A 226 19.78 -9.92 23.53
N PRO A 227 19.76 -11.27 23.62
CA PRO A 227 19.04 -12.08 22.64
C PRO A 227 17.52 -11.86 22.69
N VAL A 228 16.93 -11.60 23.86
CA VAL A 228 15.49 -11.29 23.97
C VAL A 228 15.14 -9.96 23.30
N VAL A 229 15.94 -8.90 23.52
CA VAL A 229 15.74 -7.60 22.86
C VAL A 229 15.90 -7.72 21.35
N LEU A 230 16.90 -8.47 20.88
CA LEU A 230 17.07 -8.75 19.46
C LEU A 230 15.86 -9.51 18.89
N GLY A 231 15.39 -10.53 19.60
CA GLY A 231 14.19 -11.29 19.23
C GLY A 231 12.95 -10.41 19.14
N PHE A 232 12.75 -9.50 20.09
CA PHE A 232 11.67 -8.50 20.06
C PHE A 232 11.74 -7.61 18.81
N VAL A 233 12.93 -7.07 18.51
CA VAL A 233 13.12 -6.19 17.33
C VAL A 233 12.85 -6.95 16.04
N LEU A 234 13.34 -8.19 15.91
CA LEU A 234 13.09 -9.03 14.73
C LEU A 234 11.59 -9.35 14.60
N ALA A 235 10.94 -9.77 15.69
CA ALA A 235 9.51 -10.04 15.72
C ALA A 235 8.68 -8.81 15.33
N TRP A 236 9.10 -7.60 15.72
CA TRP A 236 8.45 -6.35 15.34
C TRP A 236 8.46 -6.09 13.83
N PHE A 237 9.57 -6.40 13.14
CA PHE A 237 9.64 -6.28 11.68
C PHE A 237 8.81 -7.35 10.98
N VAL A 238 8.92 -8.60 11.43
CA VAL A 238 8.16 -9.73 10.89
C VAL A 238 6.66 -9.50 11.04
N ALA A 239 6.20 -9.18 12.26
CA ALA A 239 4.80 -8.82 12.53
C ALA A 239 4.32 -7.67 11.63
N GLY A 240 5.15 -6.63 11.44
CA GLY A 240 4.85 -5.53 10.52
C GLY A 240 4.63 -5.99 9.07
N THR A 241 5.46 -6.90 8.56
CA THR A 241 5.29 -7.44 7.20
C THR A 241 4.01 -8.26 7.06
N PHE A 242 3.68 -9.12 8.02
CA PHE A 242 2.42 -9.87 8.00
C PHE A 242 1.19 -8.96 8.11
N LEU A 243 1.21 -8.00 9.02
CA LEU A 243 0.10 -7.07 9.22
C LEU A 243 -0.10 -6.13 8.04
N SER A 244 0.93 -5.87 7.23
CA SER A 244 0.78 -5.09 5.99
C SER A 244 -0.15 -5.76 4.98
N VAL A 245 -0.20 -7.10 4.94
CA VAL A 245 -1.15 -7.85 4.11
C VAL A 245 -2.57 -7.66 4.62
N TYR A 246 -2.76 -7.71 5.93
CA TYR A 246 -4.05 -7.43 6.57
C TYR A 246 -4.54 -6.01 6.26
N GLU A 247 -3.70 -4.98 6.43
CA GLU A 247 -4.04 -3.61 6.06
C GLU A 247 -4.47 -3.49 4.59
N MET A 248 -3.75 -4.16 3.69
CA MET A 248 -4.07 -4.18 2.26
C MET A 248 -5.43 -4.83 1.98
N CYS A 249 -5.77 -5.92 2.69
CA CYS A 249 -7.08 -6.55 2.59
C CYS A 249 -8.18 -5.61 3.06
N VAL A 250 -8.01 -4.92 4.19
CA VAL A 250 -9.04 -4.01 4.71
C VAL A 250 -9.27 -2.82 3.78
N ASP A 251 -8.20 -2.19 3.29
CA ASP A 251 -8.31 -1.07 2.34
C ASP A 251 -9.02 -1.53 1.05
N THR A 252 -8.72 -2.75 0.58
CA THR A 252 -9.38 -3.31 -0.60
C THR A 252 -10.87 -3.53 -0.37
N ILE A 253 -11.24 -4.16 0.76
CA ILE A 253 -12.65 -4.39 1.13
C ILE A 253 -13.38 -3.05 1.25
N LEU A 254 -12.75 -2.04 1.86
CA LEU A 254 -13.33 -0.72 2.03
C LEU A 254 -13.61 -0.04 0.68
N LEU A 255 -12.67 -0.11 -0.27
CA LEU A 255 -12.88 0.43 -1.62
C LEU A 255 -13.92 -0.37 -2.41
N CYS A 256 -13.93 -1.69 -2.30
CA CYS A 256 -14.96 -2.54 -2.91
C CYS A 256 -16.34 -2.20 -2.34
N PHE A 257 -16.43 -1.99 -1.02
CA PHE A 257 -17.65 -1.56 -0.35
C PHE A 257 -18.14 -0.18 -0.82
N CYS A 258 -17.23 0.80 -0.93
CA CYS A 258 -17.59 2.13 -1.42
C CYS A 258 -18.11 2.06 -2.87
N GLU A 259 -17.50 1.20 -3.67
CA GLU A 259 -17.91 0.94 -5.04
C GLU A 259 -19.25 0.21 -5.12
N ASP A 260 -19.46 -0.84 -4.33
CA ASP A 260 -20.71 -1.61 -4.21
C ASP A 260 -21.89 -0.69 -3.85
N ARG A 261 -21.68 0.21 -2.88
CA ARG A 261 -22.67 1.24 -2.55
C ARG A 261 -22.96 2.21 -3.68
N ARG A 262 -21.98 2.48 -4.54
CA ARG A 262 -22.14 3.39 -5.68
C ARG A 262 -22.94 2.73 -6.81
N ILE A 263 -22.67 1.45 -7.10
CA ILE A 263 -23.30 0.75 -8.24
C ILE A 263 -24.65 0.11 -7.87
N ASN A 264 -24.81 -0.40 -6.66
CA ASN A 264 -26.00 -1.15 -6.24
C ASN A 264 -26.99 -0.31 -5.41
N LYS A 265 -26.83 1.02 -5.41
CA LYS A 265 -27.72 1.94 -4.69
C LYS A 265 -29.18 1.82 -5.14
N GLU A 266 -29.39 1.62 -6.44
CA GLU A 266 -30.73 1.57 -7.05
C GLU A 266 -31.35 0.18 -6.97
N SER A 267 -30.53 -0.87 -7.13
CA SER A 267 -30.99 -2.26 -7.06
C SER A 267 -31.21 -2.76 -5.63
N GLY A 268 -30.52 -2.16 -4.64
CA GLY A 268 -30.52 -2.60 -3.24
C GLY A 268 -29.80 -3.95 -3.01
N GLN A 269 -29.22 -4.55 -4.06
CA GLN A 269 -28.57 -5.86 -4.00
C GLN A 269 -27.06 -5.71 -3.78
N PHE A 270 -26.67 -5.41 -2.53
CA PHE A 270 -25.27 -5.27 -2.16
C PHE A 270 -24.55 -6.61 -2.02
N TYR A 271 -23.24 -6.61 -2.28
CA TYR A 271 -22.34 -7.75 -2.05
C TYR A 271 -21.73 -7.73 -0.64
N MET A 272 -21.80 -6.60 0.08
CA MET A 272 -21.29 -6.46 1.44
C MET A 272 -21.87 -7.52 2.40
N SER A 273 -21.06 -7.95 3.36
CA SER A 273 -21.52 -8.86 4.41
C SER A 273 -22.61 -8.21 5.28
N LYS A 274 -23.50 -9.03 5.84
CA LYS A 274 -24.57 -8.56 6.75
C LYS A 274 -24.01 -7.81 7.95
N GLU A 275 -22.85 -8.24 8.46
CA GLU A 275 -22.14 -7.60 9.57
C GLU A 275 -21.65 -6.20 9.20
N LEU A 276 -21.05 -6.05 8.01
CA LEU A 276 -20.57 -4.76 7.52
C LEU A 276 -21.75 -3.81 7.25
N ALA A 277 -22.84 -4.32 6.66
CA ALA A 277 -24.08 -3.56 6.47
C ALA A 277 -24.63 -3.06 7.82
N ALA A 278 -24.75 -3.96 8.81
CA ALA A 278 -25.24 -3.62 10.14
C ALA A 278 -24.34 -2.59 10.86
N PHE A 279 -23.02 -2.71 10.72
CA PHE A 279 -22.08 -1.72 11.27
C PHE A 279 -22.28 -0.34 10.65
N VAL A 280 -22.44 -0.28 9.32
CA VAL A 280 -22.65 0.98 8.59
C VAL A 280 -23.97 1.63 8.99
N ASP A 281 -25.05 0.86 9.06
CA ASP A 281 -26.36 1.34 9.50
C ASP A 281 -26.31 1.87 10.94
N LYS A 282 -25.56 1.18 11.82
CA LYS A 282 -25.36 1.62 13.21
C LYS A 282 -24.61 2.94 13.25
N VAL A 283 -23.52 3.09 12.49
CA VAL A 283 -22.76 4.36 12.41
C VAL A 283 -23.60 5.49 11.83
N ALA A 284 -24.43 5.22 10.82
CA ALA A 284 -25.34 6.20 10.23
C ALA A 284 -26.41 6.68 11.24
N LYS A 285 -26.96 5.75 12.04
CA LYS A 285 -27.92 6.07 13.12
C LYS A 285 -27.25 6.86 14.25
N THR A 286 -26.04 6.51 14.67
CA THR A 286 -25.31 7.26 15.72
C THR A 286 -24.91 8.67 15.28
N LYS A 287 -24.80 8.93 13.96
CA LYS A 287 -24.62 10.29 13.42
C LYS A 287 -25.90 11.13 13.42
N LYS A 288 -27.07 10.51 13.60
CA LYS A 288 -28.36 11.19 13.84
C LYS A 288 -28.73 11.05 15.32
N PRO A 289 -28.32 11.99 16.18
CA PRO A 289 -29.21 12.40 17.26
C PRO A 289 -29.30 13.93 17.42
N THR A 290 -30.53 14.39 17.67
CA THR A 290 -30.94 15.72 18.15
C THR A 290 -30.83 16.93 17.20
N THR A 291 -31.68 16.95 16.18
CA THR A 291 -32.66 18.05 16.12
C THR A 291 -34.00 17.43 16.47
N GLY A 292 -34.51 17.78 17.64
CA GLY A 292 -35.90 17.49 17.95
C GLY A 292 -36.77 18.21 16.93
N ASP A 293 -37.77 17.53 16.43
CA ASP A 293 -39.08 18.13 16.21
C ASP A 293 -40.10 17.00 16.39
N ALA A 294 -40.99 17.25 17.33
CA ALA A 294 -42.22 16.51 17.48
C ALA A 294 -43.07 16.80 16.25
N GLU A 295 -43.41 15.78 15.47
CA GLU A 295 -44.59 15.84 14.61
C GLU A 295 -45.22 14.45 14.47
N VAL A 296 -46.23 14.27 15.32
CA VAL A 296 -47.55 13.69 15.03
C VAL A 296 -47.60 12.48 14.08
N SER A 297 -47.90 11.33 14.69
CA SER A 297 -48.50 10.18 14.00
C SER A 297 -49.78 10.56 13.25
N PRO A 298 -50.07 9.89 12.13
CA PRO A 298 -51.23 9.01 12.20
C PRO A 298 -50.97 7.60 11.65
N SER A 299 -51.68 6.64 12.25
CA SER A 299 -51.76 5.22 11.90
C SER A 299 -52.79 4.98 10.76
N PRO A 300 -53.04 3.74 10.28
CA PRO A 300 -52.85 3.37 8.88
C PRO A 300 -54.18 3.16 8.13
N ALA A 301 -54.19 3.31 6.81
CA ALA A 301 -55.29 2.81 5.99
C ALA A 301 -54.87 2.48 4.54
N SER A 302 -55.54 1.46 4.02
CA SER A 302 -55.68 1.00 2.63
C SER A 302 -54.50 0.28 1.95
N ALA A 303 -54.57 -1.05 2.07
CA ALA A 303 -54.56 -2.04 1.00
C ALA A 303 -54.24 -1.58 -0.44
N GLY A 304 -53.34 -2.31 -1.13
CA GLY A 304 -53.24 -2.22 -2.58
C GLY A 304 -52.03 -2.93 -3.22
N ARG A 305 -52.27 -4.18 -3.65
CA ARG A 305 -51.65 -4.89 -4.80
C ARG A 305 -50.16 -5.26 -4.77
N VAL A 306 -49.96 -6.56 -4.58
CA VAL A 306 -48.88 -7.39 -5.15
C VAL A 306 -48.80 -7.17 -6.66
N VAL A 307 -47.60 -6.84 -7.16
CA VAL A 307 -47.22 -7.04 -8.56
C VAL A 307 -45.92 -7.84 -8.57
N GLU A 308 -46.08 -9.10 -8.95
CA GLU A 308 -45.04 -10.07 -9.23
C GLU A 308 -44.34 -9.69 -10.54
N VAL A 309 -43.02 -9.47 -10.52
CA VAL A 309 -42.22 -9.28 -11.74
C VAL A 309 -41.17 -10.38 -11.79
N SER A 310 -41.38 -11.29 -12.74
CA SER A 310 -40.51 -12.42 -13.09
C SER A 310 -39.15 -11.94 -13.67
N PRO A 311 -38.06 -12.71 -13.53
CA PRO A 311 -36.70 -12.26 -13.83
C PRO A 311 -36.42 -12.31 -15.33
N LYS A 312 -35.97 -11.18 -15.91
CA LYS A 312 -35.39 -11.14 -17.26
C LYS A 312 -33.87 -11.06 -17.21
N HIS A 313 -33.27 -12.16 -17.64
CA HIS A 313 -32.07 -12.30 -18.49
C HIS A 313 -30.81 -11.49 -18.11
N GLU A 314 -29.83 -12.19 -17.52
CA GLU A 314 -28.44 -11.75 -17.39
C GLU A 314 -27.73 -11.69 -18.75
N PRO A 315 -26.95 -10.63 -19.03
CA PRO A 315 -25.83 -10.72 -19.95
C PRO A 315 -24.55 -11.07 -19.18
N LYS A 316 -23.90 -12.17 -19.59
CA LYS A 316 -22.57 -12.58 -19.13
C LYS A 316 -21.53 -11.48 -19.39
N PRO A 317 -20.61 -11.19 -18.46
CA PRO A 317 -19.38 -10.48 -18.78
C PRO A 317 -18.33 -11.46 -19.30
N ASP A 318 -17.84 -11.21 -20.52
CA ASP A 318 -16.64 -11.82 -21.06
C ASP A 318 -15.43 -11.48 -20.19
N ILE A 319 -14.64 -12.51 -19.87
CA ILE A 319 -13.40 -12.49 -19.07
C ILE A 319 -12.23 -12.05 -19.94
#